data_AF-A0A953CYN1-F1
#
_entry.id   AF-A0A953CYN1-F1
#
_cell.length_a   1.000
_cell.length_b   1.000
_cell.length_c   1.000
_cell.angle_alpha   90.00
_cell.angle_beta   90.00
_cell.angle_gamma   90.00
#
_symmetry.space_group_name_H-M   'P 1'
#
loop_
_entity.id
_entity.type
_entity.pdbx_description
1 polymer ?
#
loop_
_entity_poly.entity_id
_entity_poly.type
_entity_poly.pdbx_seq_one_letter_code
_entity_poly.pdbx_strand_id
1 'polypeptide(L)'
;MTNKYHTISEIVAAVYCEQKVVFDREHGDATPLTVRRKALHGTFEHQRFAQEGRTRAVIDKRCFIATSIYGIDAPQTNLLRTWRDSVLVKSRARRLFVFCYYRLSPFVVPMIDLSAWLKKLTRSCLNLFISRLGQK
;
A
#
# COMPACT_ATOMS: atom_id res chain seq x y z
N MET A 1 -23.73 9.75 -32.67
CA MET A 1 -22.31 9.33 -32.73
C MET A 1 -21.89 8.86 -31.34
N THR A 2 -21.71 7.56 -31.13
CA THR A 2 -21.24 7.02 -29.85
C THR A 2 -19.73 7.17 -29.76
N ASN A 3 -19.22 7.74 -28.67
CA ASN A 3 -17.79 7.88 -28.47
C ASN A 3 -17.17 6.50 -28.28
N LYS A 4 -16.26 6.12 -29.17
CA LYS A 4 -15.59 4.81 -29.16
C LYS A 4 -14.22 4.98 -28.51
N TYR A 5 -14.05 4.39 -27.33
CA TYR A 5 -12.77 4.45 -26.63
C TYR A 5 -11.78 3.48 -27.26
N HIS A 6 -10.58 3.98 -27.57
CA HIS A 6 -9.46 3.19 -28.05
C HIS A 6 -8.44 2.97 -26.93
N THR A 7 -7.85 1.79 -26.90
CA THR A 7 -6.74 1.53 -25.98
C THR A 7 -5.48 2.26 -26.46
N ILE A 8 -4.60 2.61 -25.53
CA ILE A 8 -3.31 3.23 -25.88
C ILE A 8 -2.53 2.33 -26.84
N SER A 9 -2.57 1.01 -26.63
CA SER A 9 -1.90 0.03 -27.49
C SER A 9 -2.43 0.05 -28.93
N GLU A 10 -3.75 0.22 -29.14
CA GLU A 10 -4.33 0.33 -30.48
C GLU A 10 -3.89 1.63 -31.20
N ILE A 11 -3.87 2.75 -30.47
CA ILE A 11 -3.42 4.03 -31.02
C ILE A 11 -1.94 3.94 -31.39
N VAL A 12 -1.11 3.41 -30.49
CA VAL A 12 0.33 3.27 -30.72
C VAL A 12 0.61 2.30 -31.88
N ALA A 13 -0.16 1.21 -32.03
CA ALA A 13 0.00 0.31 -33.17
C ALA A 13 -0.26 1.03 -34.50
N ALA A 14 -1.28 1.89 -34.56
CA ALA A 14 -1.59 2.68 -35.75
C ALA A 14 -0.51 3.74 -36.05
N VAL A 15 0.06 4.37 -35.01
CA VAL A 15 1.16 5.33 -35.16
C VAL A 15 2.47 4.64 -35.56
N TYR A 16 2.72 3.43 -35.05
CA TYR A 16 3.95 2.70 -35.34
C TYR A 16 3.99 2.20 -36.79
N CYS A 17 2.88 1.63 -37.27
CA CYS A 17 2.73 1.23 -38.66
C CYS A 17 1.24 1.15 -39.05
N GLU A 18 0.77 2.15 -39.76
CA GLU A 18 -0.61 2.24 -40.28
C GLU A 18 -0.98 1.04 -41.15
N GLN A 19 -0.11 0.65 -42.08
CA GLN A 19 -0.39 -0.44 -43.02
C GLN A 19 -0.55 -1.76 -42.31
N LYS A 20 0.30 -2.04 -41.31
CA LYS A 20 0.18 -3.25 -40.50
C LYS A 20 -1.20 -3.34 -39.84
N VAL A 21 -1.71 -2.24 -39.27
CA VAL A 21 -3.03 -2.23 -38.62
C VAL A 21 -4.16 -2.50 -39.62
N VAL A 22 -4.05 -2.01 -40.86
CA VAL A 22 -5.01 -2.33 -41.93
C VAL A 22 -4.94 -3.80 -42.30
N PHE A 23 -3.73 -4.33 -42.53
CA PHE A 23 -3.53 -5.75 -42.85
C PHE A 23 -4.03 -6.68 -41.75
N ASP A 24 -3.71 -6.40 -40.48
CA ASP A 24 -4.17 -7.20 -39.33
C ASP A 24 -5.71 -7.19 -39.20
N ARG A 25 -6.40 -6.12 -39.65
CA ARG A 25 -7.87 -6.04 -39.66
C ARG A 25 -8.50 -6.84 -40.79
N GLU A 26 -7.91 -6.80 -41.98
CA GLU A 26 -8.44 -7.47 -43.17
C GLU A 26 -8.13 -8.98 -43.20
N HIS A 27 -6.93 -9.35 -42.76
CA HIS A 27 -6.38 -10.71 -42.88
C HIS A 27 -6.24 -11.41 -41.52
N GLY A 28 -6.50 -10.69 -40.43
CA GLY A 28 -6.32 -11.17 -39.07
C GLY A 28 -4.89 -10.99 -38.55
N ASP A 29 -4.76 -11.02 -37.21
CA ASP A 29 -3.48 -10.84 -36.53
C ASP A 29 -2.54 -12.04 -36.79
N ALA A 30 -1.53 -11.80 -37.63
CA ALA A 30 -0.49 -12.76 -38.00
C ALA A 30 0.72 -12.78 -37.04
N THR A 31 0.58 -12.22 -35.83
CA THR A 31 1.68 -12.14 -34.86
C THR A 31 2.24 -13.54 -34.53
N PRO A 32 3.56 -13.77 -34.68
CA PRO A 32 4.16 -15.07 -34.42
C PRO A 32 3.93 -15.56 -32.99
N LEU A 33 3.82 -16.87 -32.82
CA LEU A 33 3.62 -17.50 -31.50
C LEU A 33 4.72 -17.12 -30.49
N THR A 34 5.95 -16.89 -30.95
CA THR A 34 7.07 -16.45 -30.10
C THR A 34 6.84 -15.07 -29.50
N VAL A 35 6.28 -14.13 -30.29
CA VAL A 35 5.94 -12.77 -29.85
C VAL A 35 4.74 -12.80 -28.93
N ARG A 36 3.69 -13.57 -29.27
CA ARG A 36 2.52 -13.77 -28.39
C ARG A 36 2.91 -14.34 -27.03
N ARG A 37 3.82 -15.32 -26.99
CA ARG A 37 4.32 -15.90 -25.72
C ARG A 37 5.05 -14.86 -24.86
N LYS A 38 5.90 -14.01 -25.46
CA LYS A 38 6.57 -12.91 -24.73
C LYS A 38 5.55 -11.91 -24.17
N ALA A 39 4.53 -11.54 -24.95
CA ALA A 39 3.48 -10.65 -24.50
C ALA A 39 2.69 -11.26 -23.31
N LEU A 40 2.33 -12.54 -23.39
CA LEU A 40 1.65 -13.25 -22.29
C LEU A 40 2.51 -13.28 -21.02
N HIS A 41 3.82 -13.54 -21.14
CA HIS A 41 4.72 -13.47 -20.00
C HIS A 41 4.73 -12.07 -19.38
N GLY A 42 4.81 -11.01 -20.19
CA GLY A 42 4.68 -9.63 -19.72
C GLY A 42 3.37 -9.37 -18.99
N THR A 43 2.23 -9.86 -19.52
CA THR A 43 0.93 -9.70 -18.85
C THR A 43 0.87 -10.40 -17.49
N PHE A 44 1.50 -11.56 -17.36
CA PHE A 44 1.58 -12.28 -16.10
C PHE A 44 2.40 -11.49 -15.06
N GLU A 45 3.57 -10.99 -15.44
CA GLU A 45 4.41 -10.19 -14.53
C GLU A 45 3.72 -8.87 -14.13
N HIS A 46 2.99 -8.23 -15.04
CA HIS A 46 2.16 -7.06 -14.71
C HIS A 46 1.09 -7.39 -13.66
N GLN A 47 0.38 -8.50 -13.81
CA GLN A 47 -0.62 -8.93 -12.84
C GLN A 47 0.01 -9.22 -11.47
N ARG A 48 1.14 -9.93 -11.46
CA ARG A 48 1.90 -10.21 -10.25
C ARG A 48 2.32 -8.93 -9.53
N PHE A 49 2.95 -7.98 -10.25
CA PHE A 49 3.37 -6.71 -9.67
C PHE A 49 2.17 -5.90 -9.13
N ALA A 50 1.05 -5.87 -9.84
CA ALA A 50 -0.17 -5.20 -9.38
C ALA A 50 -0.71 -5.83 -8.08
N GLN A 51 -0.67 -7.16 -7.96
CA GLN A 51 -1.08 -7.86 -6.74
C GLN A 51 -0.11 -7.59 -5.58
N GLU A 52 1.19 -7.65 -5.81
CA GLU A 52 2.22 -7.30 -4.81
C GLU A 52 2.11 -5.83 -4.36
N GLY A 53 1.80 -4.91 -5.26
CA GLY A 53 1.54 -3.51 -4.93
C GLY A 53 0.31 -3.34 -4.05
N ARG A 54 -0.77 -4.07 -4.34
CA ARG A 54 -1.99 -4.07 -3.51
C ARG A 54 -1.73 -4.63 -2.12
N THR A 55 -1.02 -5.75 -1.99
CA THR A 55 -0.72 -6.34 -0.68
C THR A 55 0.18 -5.42 0.15
N ARG A 56 1.16 -4.74 -0.45
CA ARG A 56 1.96 -3.70 0.22
C ARG A 56 1.14 -2.48 0.63
N ALA A 57 0.18 -2.06 -0.18
CA ALA A 57 -0.70 -0.92 0.13
C ALA A 57 -1.71 -1.23 1.26
N VAL A 58 -2.10 -2.50 1.43
CA VAL A 58 -2.96 -2.95 2.53
C VAL A 58 -2.25 -2.85 3.90
N ILE A 59 -0.92 -2.91 3.94
CA ILE A 59 -0.15 -2.72 5.18
C ILE A 59 -0.21 -1.24 5.58
N ASP A 60 -1.10 -0.91 6.50
CA ASP A 60 -1.26 0.46 6.99
C ASP A 60 0.00 0.91 7.76
N LYS A 61 0.81 1.80 7.21
CA LYS A 61 2.00 2.30 7.92
C LYS A 61 1.70 3.40 8.95
N ARG A 62 0.44 3.85 9.07
CA ARG A 62 0.06 5.01 9.89
C ARG A 62 0.10 4.63 11.37
N CYS A 63 1.04 5.19 12.12
CA CYS A 63 1.09 5.07 13.58
C CYS A 63 1.54 6.41 14.18
N PHE A 64 0.60 7.35 14.27
CA PHE A 64 0.88 8.77 14.57
C PHE A 64 1.70 9.01 15.85
N ILE A 65 1.32 8.39 16.99
CA ILE A 65 2.02 8.59 18.26
C ILE A 65 3.43 7.98 18.21
N ALA A 66 3.57 6.76 17.70
CA ALA A 66 4.87 6.09 17.63
C ALA A 66 5.83 6.79 16.65
N THR A 67 5.32 7.25 15.50
CA THR A 67 6.11 7.99 14.52
C THR A 67 6.62 9.33 15.09
N SER A 68 5.80 10.06 15.86
CA SER A 68 6.23 11.33 16.50
C SER A 68 7.30 11.12 17.59
N ILE A 69 7.28 9.98 18.29
CA ILE A 69 8.21 9.69 19.40
C ILE A 69 9.50 9.03 18.95
N TYR A 70 9.43 7.97 18.13
CA TYR A 70 10.59 7.14 17.76
C TYR A 70 11.07 7.40 16.32
N GLY A 71 10.21 7.91 15.45
CA GLY A 71 10.48 8.04 14.01
C GLY A 71 9.78 6.97 13.16
N ILE A 72 9.74 7.22 11.86
CA ILE A 72 8.95 6.42 10.91
C ILE A 72 9.50 5.01 10.66
N ASP A 73 10.82 4.87 10.67
CA ASP A 73 11.55 3.64 10.38
C ASP A 73 12.14 2.97 11.63
N ALA A 74 11.77 3.45 12.83
CA ALA A 74 12.26 2.89 14.07
C ALA A 74 11.71 1.48 14.31
N PRO A 75 12.52 0.52 14.83
CA PRO A 75 12.08 -0.85 15.09
C PRO A 75 10.93 -0.91 16.10
N GLN A 76 10.89 0.02 17.05
CA GLN A 76 9.79 0.17 18.01
C GLN A 76 8.45 0.48 17.32
N THR A 77 8.48 1.37 16.32
CA THR A 77 7.31 1.73 15.52
C THR A 77 6.81 0.53 14.72
N ASN A 78 7.73 -0.27 14.15
CA ASN A 78 7.38 -1.49 13.42
C ASN A 78 6.74 -2.55 14.31
N LEU A 79 7.26 -2.75 15.54
CA LEU A 79 6.65 -3.66 16.51
C LEU A 79 5.22 -3.24 16.86
N LEU A 80 4.98 -1.94 17.09
CA LEU A 80 3.66 -1.40 17.39
C LEU A 80 2.68 -1.53 16.21
N ARG A 81 3.17 -1.40 14.97
CA ARG A 81 2.39 -1.66 13.75
C ARG A 81 1.95 -3.13 13.69
N THR A 82 2.87 -4.07 13.90
CA THR A 82 2.57 -5.51 13.95
C THR A 82 1.58 -5.84 15.07
N TRP A 83 1.75 -5.23 16.24
CA TRP A 83 0.79 -5.38 17.35
C TRP A 83 -0.60 -4.89 16.95
N ARG A 84 -0.72 -3.68 16.38
CA ARG A 84 -2.00 -3.15 15.90
C ARG A 84 -2.67 -4.10 14.91
N ASP A 85 -1.92 -4.62 13.94
CA ASP A 85 -2.46 -5.51 12.92
C ASP A 85 -2.92 -6.84 13.52
N SER A 86 -2.20 -7.37 14.52
CA SER A 86 -2.60 -8.56 15.27
C SER A 86 -3.85 -8.36 16.13
N VAL A 87 -4.08 -7.14 16.62
CA VAL A 87 -5.20 -6.75 17.49
C VAL A 87 -6.51 -6.71 16.71
N LEU A 88 -6.50 -6.33 15.42
CA LEU A 88 -7.70 -6.24 14.59
C LEU A 88 -8.39 -7.59 14.33
N VAL A 89 -7.65 -8.69 14.39
CA VAL A 89 -8.13 -10.01 13.94
C VAL A 89 -9.10 -10.66 14.94
N LYS A 90 -9.06 -10.29 16.23
CA LYS A 90 -9.62 -11.15 17.29
C LYS A 90 -10.82 -10.58 18.10
N SER A 91 -11.28 -9.31 17.98
CA SER A 91 -12.59 -8.87 18.56
C SER A 91 -13.09 -7.47 18.15
N ARG A 92 -14.41 -7.22 18.27
CA ARG A 92 -15.07 -5.92 18.03
C ARG A 92 -14.62 -4.80 18.98
N ALA A 93 -14.40 -5.11 20.27
CA ALA A 93 -13.92 -4.14 21.26
C ALA A 93 -12.55 -3.56 20.90
N ARG A 94 -11.67 -4.37 20.31
CA ARG A 94 -10.35 -3.93 19.84
C ARG A 94 -10.42 -3.00 18.64
N ARG A 95 -11.39 -3.21 17.75
CA ARG A 95 -11.64 -2.30 16.63
C ARG A 95 -12.06 -0.91 17.12
N LEU A 96 -12.88 -0.85 18.18
CA LEU A 96 -13.25 0.42 18.81
C LEU A 96 -12.03 1.12 19.43
N PHE A 97 -11.15 0.38 20.11
CA PHE A 97 -9.90 0.95 20.65
C PHE A 97 -9.02 1.58 19.56
N VAL A 98 -8.80 0.85 18.46
CA VAL A 98 -8.01 1.36 17.32
C VAL A 98 -8.69 2.57 16.67
N PHE A 99 -10.02 2.56 16.55
CA PHE A 99 -10.78 3.70 16.04
C PHE A 99 -10.60 4.95 16.93
N CYS A 100 -10.76 4.81 18.25
CA CYS A 100 -10.53 5.90 19.20
C CYS A 100 -9.09 6.42 19.13
N TYR A 101 -8.11 5.53 19.03
CA TYR A 101 -6.70 5.89 18.83
C TYR A 101 -6.53 6.80 17.60
N TYR A 102 -7.01 6.39 16.42
CA TYR A 102 -6.87 7.21 15.20
C TYR A 102 -7.69 8.50 15.24
N ARG A 103 -8.82 8.52 15.96
CA ARG A 103 -9.66 9.71 16.10
C ARG A 103 -9.02 10.76 17.01
N LEU A 104 -8.39 10.33 18.10
CA LEU A 104 -7.80 11.19 19.13
C LEU A 104 -6.37 11.60 18.79
N SER A 105 -5.60 10.72 18.15
CA SER A 105 -4.18 10.97 17.87
C SER A 105 -3.87 12.29 17.16
N PRO A 106 -4.63 12.79 16.16
CA PRO A 106 -4.29 14.07 15.52
C PRO A 106 -4.37 15.27 16.47
N PHE A 107 -5.14 15.20 17.55
CA PHE A 107 -5.21 16.26 18.56
C PHE A 107 -4.14 16.09 19.65
N VAL A 108 -3.82 14.84 19.99
CA VAL A 108 -2.86 14.53 21.05
C VAL A 108 -1.41 14.75 20.60
N VAL A 109 -1.07 14.45 19.34
CA VAL A 109 0.31 14.56 18.84
C VAL A 109 0.87 15.99 18.92
N PRO A 110 0.16 17.04 18.47
CA PRO A 110 0.64 18.42 18.62
C PRO A 110 0.92 18.81 20.08
N MET A 111 0.08 18.36 21.03
CA MET A 111 0.27 18.61 22.46
C MET A 111 1.53 17.93 23.01
N ILE A 112 1.82 16.71 22.54
CA ILE A 112 3.04 15.98 22.88
C ILE A 112 4.28 16.69 22.31
N ASP A 113 4.21 17.17 21.07
CA ASP A 113 5.35 17.83 20.44
C ASP A 113 5.63 19.23 21.00
N LEU A 114 4.61 19.94 21.50
CA LEU A 114 4.76 21.21 22.21
C LEU A 114 5.45 21.06 23.58
N SER A 115 5.39 19.88 24.21
CA SER A 115 5.85 19.69 25.59
C SER A 115 6.85 18.54 25.72
N ALA A 116 8.13 18.89 25.92
CA ALA A 116 9.22 17.91 26.06
C ALA A 116 9.00 16.93 27.23
N TRP A 117 8.33 17.36 28.30
CA TRP A 117 7.97 16.49 29.42
C TRP A 117 6.93 15.42 29.02
N LEU A 118 5.87 15.80 28.31
CA LEU A 118 4.83 14.88 27.87
C LEU A 118 5.39 13.87 26.86
N LYS A 119 6.32 14.32 26.00
CA LYS A 119 7.06 13.44 25.09
C LYS A 119 7.89 12.40 25.84
N LYS A 120 8.62 12.79 26.89
CA LYS A 120 9.36 11.84 27.76
C LYS A 120 8.42 10.87 28.48
N LEU A 121 7.31 11.36 29.02
CA LEU A 121 6.31 10.53 29.69
C LEU A 121 5.73 9.48 28.73
N THR A 122 5.27 9.93 27.56
CA THR A 122 4.66 9.06 26.55
C THR A 122 5.68 8.04 26.03
N ARG A 123 6.95 8.43 25.84
CA ARG A 123 8.03 7.51 25.49
C ARG A 123 8.29 6.47 26.56
N SER A 124 8.26 6.85 27.84
CA SER A 124 8.42 5.92 28.95
C SER A 124 7.27 4.90 29.00
N CYS A 125 6.02 5.37 28.86
CA CYS A 125 4.85 4.51 28.78
C CYS A 125 4.91 3.55 27.58
N LEU A 126 5.28 4.03 26.39
CA LEU A 126 5.41 3.17 25.20
C LEU A 126 6.55 2.17 25.35
N ASN A 127 7.69 2.55 25.92
CA ASN A 127 8.79 1.61 26.17
C ASN A 127 8.35 0.48 27.11
N LEU A 128 7.60 0.80 28.16
CA LEU A 128 7.08 -0.19 29.11
C LEU A 128 6.02 -1.09 28.47
N PHE A 129 5.22 -0.54 27.56
CA PHE A 129 4.28 -1.33 26.78
C PHE A 129 5.00 -2.27 25.80
N ILE A 130 6.01 -1.78 25.09
CA ILE A 130 6.85 -2.56 24.18
C ILE A 130 7.57 -3.69 24.92
N SER A 131 8.13 -3.41 26.11
CA SER A 131 8.79 -4.46 26.89
C SER A 131 7.83 -5.57 27.27
N ARG A 132 6.58 -5.26 27.60
CA ARG A 132 5.54 -6.27 27.85
C ARG A 132 5.10 -7.03 26.59
N LEU A 133 5.16 -6.41 25.42
CA LEU A 133 4.84 -7.07 24.15
C LEU A 133 5.95 -8.01 23.67
N GLY A 134 7.21 -7.67 23.93
CA GLY A 134 8.37 -8.50 23.57
C GLY A 134 8.66 -9.67 24.52
N GLN A 135 7.92 -9.79 25.62
CA GLN A 135 8.03 -10.88 26.60
C GLN A 135 7.05 -12.03 26.34
N LYS A 136 6.47 -12.12 25.14
CA LYS A 136 5.47 -13.14 24.79
C LYS A 136 5.79 -13.85 23.49
#